data_AF-A0AAU4G8I7-F1
#
_entry.id   AF-A0AAU4G8I7-F1
#
_cell.length_a   1.000
_cell.length_b   1.000
_cell.length_c   1.000
_cell.angle_alpha   90.00
_cell.angle_beta   90.00
_cell.angle_gamma   90.00
#
_symmetry.space_group_name_H-M   'P 1'
#
loop_
_entity.id
_entity.type
_entity.pdbx_description
1 polymer ?
#
loop_
_entity_poly.entity_id
_entity_poly.type
_entity_poly.pdbx_seq_one_letter_code
_entity_poly.pdbx_strand_id
1 'polypeptide(L)'
;MVTFLLTDVPVDIDRDPARAQAAQELTGPGYRAAQPSLLERLGHWLGELFNKLLDALSGVPGGPLGVLLVLALLIVLVVVVRLRVGKVGRAGQAAKQVFAGRRRSADEYRRAADEAAARGQFADAVRERFRALVRGLEERALLDSRSGRTADEAAAEAGTLLPNLAADLTAGARLFDDVHYGGRPGTEDGYRALTDLENRVRRERPALVGA
;
A
#
# COMPACT_ATOMS: atom_id res chain seq x y z
N MET A 1 -35.85 -52.26 43.06
CA MET A 1 -35.83 -52.37 41.58
C MET A 1 -36.98 -51.53 41.06
N VAL A 2 -36.67 -50.40 40.39
CA VAL A 2 -37.52 -49.62 39.45
C VAL A 2 -38.76 -48.91 40.06
N THR A 3 -39.20 -47.70 39.72
CA THR A 3 -38.72 -46.47 39.06
C THR A 3 -39.87 -45.44 39.21
N PHE A 4 -39.54 -44.16 39.35
CA PHE A 4 -40.46 -43.01 39.41
C PHE A 4 -41.46 -42.94 38.23
N LEU A 5 -42.69 -42.49 38.50
CA LEU A 5 -43.53 -41.78 37.52
C LEU A 5 -44.10 -40.51 38.14
N LEU A 6 -43.74 -39.38 37.52
CA LEU A 6 -44.23 -38.04 37.79
C LEU A 6 -45.70 -37.93 37.38
N THR A 7 -46.55 -37.39 38.26
CA THR A 7 -47.86 -36.88 37.85
C THR A 7 -47.72 -35.39 37.58
N ASP A 8 -47.78 -35.08 36.30
CA ASP A 8 -47.62 -33.78 35.68
C ASP A 8 -48.73 -32.80 36.09
N VAL A 9 -48.35 -31.57 36.44
CA VAL A 9 -49.27 -30.45 36.67
C VAL A 9 -49.60 -29.88 35.28
N PRO A 10 -50.88 -29.70 34.89
CA PRO A 10 -51.19 -29.17 33.57
C PRO A 10 -50.81 -27.69 33.54
N VAL A 11 -49.64 -27.40 32.98
CA VAL A 11 -49.24 -26.03 32.62
C VAL A 11 -49.75 -25.77 31.21
N ASP A 12 -50.87 -25.06 31.13
CA ASP A 12 -51.33 -24.46 29.88
C ASP A 12 -50.41 -23.27 29.58
N ILE A 13 -49.36 -23.50 28.79
CA ILE A 13 -48.52 -22.42 28.26
C ILE A 13 -49.26 -21.83 27.07
N ASP A 14 -50.02 -20.78 27.36
CA ASP A 14 -50.57 -19.90 26.35
C ASP A 14 -49.44 -19.41 25.43
N ARG A 15 -49.59 -19.71 24.14
CA ARG A 15 -48.52 -19.75 23.15
C ARG A 15 -48.35 -18.42 22.44
N ASP A 16 -48.36 -17.29 23.14
CA ASP A 16 -48.13 -15.99 22.48
C ASP A 16 -47.52 -14.78 23.26
N PRO A 17 -47.15 -14.81 24.56
CA PRO A 17 -46.47 -13.65 25.16
C PRO A 17 -44.93 -13.71 25.08
N ALA A 18 -44.32 -14.87 24.84
CA ALA A 18 -42.86 -15.03 24.87
C ALA A 18 -42.13 -14.50 23.61
N ARG A 19 -42.82 -14.40 22.46
CA ARG A 19 -42.22 -13.91 21.21
C ARG A 19 -42.08 -12.39 21.16
N ALA A 20 -42.98 -11.66 21.80
CA ALA A 20 -42.96 -10.20 21.82
C ALA A 20 -41.87 -9.64 22.75
N GLN A 21 -41.56 -10.33 23.86
CA GLN A 21 -40.47 -9.93 24.77
C GLN A 21 -39.08 -10.15 24.19
N ALA A 22 -38.86 -11.22 23.42
CA ALA A 22 -37.56 -11.48 22.77
C ALA A 22 -37.23 -10.47 21.64
N ALA A 23 -38.24 -9.85 21.03
CA ALA A 23 -38.04 -8.85 19.98
C ALA A 23 -37.56 -7.49 20.53
N GLN A 24 -37.89 -7.16 21.79
CA GLN A 24 -37.51 -5.89 22.42
C GLN A 24 -36.09 -5.89 23.00
N GLU A 25 -35.54 -7.04 23.37
CA GLU A 25 -34.13 -7.12 23.80
C GLU A 25 -33.14 -6.93 22.64
N LEU A 26 -33.52 -7.28 21.41
CA LEU A 26 -32.66 -7.19 20.22
C LEU A 26 -32.59 -5.79 19.59
N THR A 27 -33.32 -4.80 20.12
CA THR A 27 -33.26 -3.39 19.68
C THR A 27 -32.64 -2.45 20.73
N GLY A 28 -32.04 -2.98 21.78
CA GLY A 28 -31.27 -2.20 22.75
C GLY A 28 -30.02 -1.58 22.11
N PRO A 29 -29.77 -0.26 22.25
CA PRO A 29 -28.54 0.40 21.76
C PRO A 29 -27.29 0.08 22.61
N GLY A 30 -27.24 -1.11 23.23
CA GLY A 30 -26.22 -1.55 24.18
C GLY A 30 -25.16 -2.51 23.61
N TYR A 31 -25.17 -2.81 22.30
CA TYR A 31 -24.16 -3.65 21.67
C TYR A 31 -23.44 -2.92 20.53
N ARG A 32 -22.59 -1.96 20.91
CA ARG A 32 -21.44 -1.55 20.09
C ARG A 32 -20.09 -1.72 20.79
N ALA A 33 -20.10 -2.31 22.00
CA ALA A 33 -18.91 -2.58 22.79
C ALA A 33 -18.39 -4.01 22.57
N ALA A 34 -17.87 -4.32 21.37
CA ALA A 34 -17.00 -5.49 21.15
C ALA A 34 -16.37 -5.52 19.73
N GLN A 35 -16.05 -4.38 19.14
CA GLN A 35 -14.96 -4.36 18.18
C GLN A 35 -13.85 -3.53 18.81
N PRO A 36 -12.70 -4.13 19.16
CA PRO A 36 -11.59 -3.36 19.68
C PRO A 36 -11.32 -2.25 18.68
N SER A 37 -11.34 -1.01 19.15
CA SER A 37 -11.08 0.13 18.29
C SER A 37 -9.75 -0.13 17.57
N LEU A 38 -9.66 0.16 16.27
CA LEU A 38 -8.43 -0.09 15.51
C LEU A 38 -7.21 0.56 16.18
N LEU A 39 -7.46 1.63 16.94
CA LEU A 39 -6.50 2.35 17.77
C LEU A 39 -6.13 1.59 19.07
N GLU A 40 -7.08 0.99 19.79
CA GLU A 40 -6.75 0.11 20.94
C GLU A 40 -5.97 -1.11 20.53
N ARG A 41 -6.36 -1.76 19.42
CA ARG A 41 -5.64 -2.95 18.95
C ARG A 41 -4.22 -2.61 18.50
N LEU A 42 -4.04 -1.42 17.95
CA LEU A 42 -2.72 -0.89 17.63
C LEU A 42 -1.94 -0.53 18.89
N GLY A 43 -2.56 0.12 19.87
CA GLY A 43 -1.96 0.48 21.15
C GLY A 43 -1.50 -0.75 21.95
N HIS A 44 -2.33 -1.79 22.02
CA HIS A 44 -1.97 -3.05 22.68
C HIS A 44 -0.81 -3.75 21.98
N TRP A 45 -0.83 -3.80 20.65
CA TRP A 45 0.26 -4.38 19.87
C TRP A 45 1.58 -3.58 20.03
N LEU A 46 1.52 -2.24 20.03
CA LEU A 46 2.68 -1.39 20.27
C LEU A 46 3.22 -1.55 21.70
N GLY A 47 2.34 -1.64 22.70
CA GLY A 47 2.72 -1.82 24.10
C GLY A 47 3.42 -3.16 24.34
N GLU A 48 2.89 -4.25 23.78
CA GLU A 48 3.56 -5.55 23.84
C GLU A 48 4.93 -5.54 23.15
N LEU A 49 5.05 -4.83 22.02
CA LEU A 49 6.32 -4.70 21.31
C LEU A 49 7.35 -3.92 22.14
N PHE A 50 6.90 -2.85 22.81
CA PHE A 50 7.74 -2.02 23.66
C PHE A 50 8.22 -2.77 24.91
N ASN A 51 7.34 -3.54 25.55
CA ASN A 51 7.71 -4.35 26.72
C ASN A 51 8.68 -5.48 26.34
N LYS A 52 8.45 -6.18 25.22
CA LYS A 52 9.39 -7.19 24.71
C LYS A 52 10.76 -6.60 24.38
N LEU A 53 10.81 -5.35 23.92
CA LEU A 53 12.06 -4.64 23.67
C LEU A 53 12.79 -4.31 24.97
N LEU A 54 12.09 -3.79 25.97
CA LEU A 54 12.67 -3.46 27.28
C LEU A 54 13.18 -4.70 28.02
N ASP A 55 12.44 -5.81 27.99
CA ASP A 55 12.88 -7.10 28.56
C ASP A 55 14.10 -7.66 27.82
N ALA A 56 14.14 -7.55 26.49
CA ALA A 56 15.29 -7.99 25.70
C ALA A 56 16.53 -7.11 25.90
N LEU A 57 16.36 -5.80 26.13
CA LEU A 57 17.45 -4.86 26.38
C LEU A 57 17.99 -4.95 27.81
N SER A 58 17.14 -5.22 28.79
CA SER A 58 17.54 -5.40 30.19
C SER A 58 18.28 -6.72 30.44
N GLY A 59 18.06 -7.74 29.59
CA GLY A 59 18.74 -9.04 29.67
C GLY A 59 20.07 -9.15 28.92
N VAL A 60 20.49 -8.15 28.13
CA VAL A 60 21.66 -8.25 27.26
C VAL A 60 22.77 -7.29 27.71
N PRO A 61 23.88 -7.77 28.30
CA PRO A 61 25.05 -6.94 28.53
C PRO A 61 25.57 -6.48 27.17
N GLY A 62 25.69 -5.17 26.97
CA GLY A 62 25.85 -4.48 25.67
C GLY A 62 26.98 -5.01 24.77
N GLY A 63 26.70 -6.10 24.06
CA GLY A 63 27.58 -6.77 23.10
C GLY A 63 26.92 -6.98 21.73
N PRO A 64 27.57 -7.71 20.81
CA PRO A 64 27.12 -7.87 19.42
C PRO A 64 25.71 -8.45 19.27
N LEU A 65 25.21 -9.14 20.30
CA LEU A 65 23.83 -9.63 20.37
C LEU A 65 22.79 -8.49 20.41
N GLY A 66 23.08 -7.39 21.10
CA GLY A 66 22.19 -6.22 21.13
C GLY A 66 22.12 -5.52 19.76
N VAL A 67 23.25 -5.44 19.06
CA VAL A 67 23.32 -4.91 17.69
C VAL A 67 22.52 -5.80 16.72
N LEU A 68 22.66 -7.13 16.83
CA LEU A 68 21.88 -8.08 16.04
C LEU A 68 20.37 -7.96 16.33
N LEU A 69 19.98 -7.71 17.58
CA LEU A 69 18.59 -7.54 17.97
C LEU A 69 17.99 -6.25 17.39
N VAL A 70 18.72 -5.13 17.45
CA VAL A 70 18.33 -3.86 16.83
C VAL A 70 18.24 -4.00 15.30
N LEU A 71 19.19 -4.72 14.68
CA LEU A 71 19.16 -5.00 13.24
C LEU A 71 17.96 -5.88 12.85
N ALA A 72 17.68 -6.94 13.61
CA ALA A 72 16.51 -7.78 13.41
C ALA A 72 15.21 -6.98 13.56
N LEU A 73 15.13 -6.07 14.52
CA LEU A 73 14.00 -5.17 14.71
C LEU A 73 13.81 -4.22 13.52
N LEU A 74 14.88 -3.64 13.00
CA LEU A 74 14.85 -2.82 11.78
C LEU A 74 14.34 -3.61 10.58
N ILE A 75 14.79 -4.87 10.40
CA ILE A 75 14.30 -5.74 9.34
C ILE A 75 12.80 -6.01 9.49
N VAL A 76 12.34 -6.34 10.70
CA VAL A 76 10.92 -6.57 10.99
C VAL A 76 10.10 -5.30 10.72
N LEU A 77 10.60 -4.12 11.11
CA LEU A 77 9.95 -2.84 10.83
C LEU A 77 9.80 -2.60 9.33
N VAL A 78 10.86 -2.80 8.55
CA VAL A 78 10.85 -2.70 7.08
C VAL A 78 9.85 -3.69 6.47
N VAL A 79 9.83 -4.93 6.95
CA VAL A 79 8.89 -5.97 6.50
C VAL A 79 7.44 -5.57 6.81
N VAL A 80 7.15 -5.08 8.02
CA VAL A 80 5.81 -4.64 8.42
C VAL A 80 5.35 -3.45 7.59
N VAL A 81 6.20 -2.43 7.41
CA VAL A 81 5.91 -1.27 6.54
C VAL A 81 5.63 -1.75 5.12
N ARG A 82 6.48 -2.61 4.55
CA ARG A 82 6.28 -3.17 3.21
C ARG A 82 4.97 -3.94 3.07
N LEU A 83 4.64 -4.78 4.07
CA LEU A 83 3.42 -5.58 4.07
C LEU A 83 2.16 -4.72 4.27
N ARG A 84 2.25 -3.64 5.06
CA ARG A 84 1.14 -2.70 5.29
C ARG A 84 0.88 -1.78 4.10
N VAL A 85 1.93 -1.23 3.50
CA VAL A 85 1.85 -0.44 2.25
C VAL A 85 1.37 -1.32 1.10
N GLY A 86 1.83 -2.58 1.04
CA GLY A 86 1.30 -3.58 0.11
C GLY A 86 -0.16 -3.98 0.36
N LYS A 87 -0.69 -3.81 1.58
CA LYS A 87 -2.09 -4.16 1.93
C LYS A 87 -3.08 -3.06 1.51
N VAL A 88 -2.66 -1.79 1.55
CA VAL A 88 -3.42 -0.66 0.96
C VAL A 88 -3.38 -0.72 -0.57
N GLY A 89 -2.26 -1.15 -1.17
CA GLY A 89 -2.19 -1.50 -2.59
C GLY A 89 -2.89 -2.81 -3.00
N ARG A 90 -3.32 -3.64 -2.02
CA ARG A 90 -4.02 -4.91 -2.26
C ARG A 90 -5.54 -4.81 -2.29
N ALA A 91 -6.14 -3.69 -1.89
CA ALA A 91 -7.54 -3.43 -2.23
C ALA A 91 -7.72 -3.35 -3.77
N GLY A 92 -6.69 -2.88 -4.49
CA GLY A 92 -6.57 -3.02 -5.94
C GLY A 92 -6.16 -4.42 -6.44
N GLN A 93 -5.72 -5.33 -5.56
CA GLN A 93 -5.47 -6.73 -5.92
C GLN A 93 -6.74 -7.60 -5.97
N ALA A 94 -7.84 -7.20 -5.33
CA ALA A 94 -9.12 -7.89 -5.50
C ALA A 94 -9.65 -7.79 -6.94
N ALA A 95 -9.29 -6.72 -7.66
CA ALA A 95 -9.51 -6.62 -9.11
C ALA A 95 -8.53 -7.46 -9.95
N LYS A 96 -7.42 -7.91 -9.35
CA LYS A 96 -6.33 -8.64 -10.02
C LYS A 96 -6.60 -10.14 -10.17
N GLN A 97 -7.79 -10.62 -9.77
CA GLN A 97 -8.23 -12.00 -10.03
C GLN A 97 -9.18 -12.12 -11.24
N VAL A 98 -9.59 -11.03 -11.88
CA VAL A 98 -10.56 -11.11 -13.00
C VAL A 98 -9.91 -11.03 -14.39
N PHE A 99 -8.65 -10.61 -14.50
CA PHE A 99 -7.95 -10.62 -15.80
C PHE A 99 -6.50 -11.07 -15.66
N ALA A 100 -6.21 -12.30 -16.07
CA ALA A 100 -4.93 -12.55 -16.72
C ALA A 100 -4.88 -11.69 -17.99
N GLY A 101 -3.97 -10.70 -18.08
CA GLY A 101 -3.51 -10.21 -19.39
C GLY A 101 -3.68 -8.73 -19.78
N ARG A 102 -3.76 -7.74 -18.88
CA ARG A 102 -3.58 -6.33 -19.28
C ARG A 102 -2.62 -5.57 -18.37
N ARG A 103 -1.47 -5.15 -18.93
CA ARG A 103 -0.58 -4.17 -18.27
C ARG A 103 -1.30 -2.83 -18.17
N ARG A 104 -1.11 -2.11 -17.05
CA ARG A 104 -1.72 -0.79 -16.86
C ARG A 104 -1.23 0.18 -17.94
N SER A 105 -2.12 1.04 -18.43
CA SER A 105 -1.76 2.07 -19.42
C SER A 105 -1.08 3.27 -18.77
N ALA A 106 -0.43 4.12 -19.57
CA ALA A 106 0.16 5.36 -19.08
C ALA A 106 -0.90 6.24 -18.40
N ASP A 107 -2.09 6.35 -18.98
CA ASP A 107 -3.22 7.11 -18.44
C ASP A 107 -3.68 6.59 -17.06
N GLU A 108 -3.71 5.26 -16.87
CA GLU A 108 -4.06 4.67 -15.59
C GLU A 108 -3.02 4.97 -14.51
N TYR A 109 -1.74 5.03 -14.86
CA TYR A 109 -0.68 5.47 -13.97
C TYR A 109 -0.77 6.97 -13.64
N ARG A 110 -1.10 7.83 -14.63
CA ARG A 110 -1.32 9.27 -14.38
C ARG A 110 -2.45 9.51 -13.39
N ARG A 111 -3.60 8.86 -13.60
CA ARG A 111 -4.75 8.98 -12.68
C ARG A 111 -4.38 8.56 -11.26
N ALA A 112 -3.67 7.44 -11.09
CA ALA A 112 -3.23 7.02 -9.77
C ALA A 112 -2.23 8.00 -9.13
N ALA A 113 -1.37 8.63 -9.93
CA ALA A 113 -0.48 9.69 -9.46
C ALA A 113 -1.25 10.93 -8.99
N ASP A 114 -2.23 11.38 -9.76
CA ASP A 114 -3.10 12.52 -9.42
C ASP A 114 -3.90 12.25 -8.14
N GLU A 115 -4.47 11.05 -8.01
CA GLU A 115 -5.19 10.62 -6.81
C GLU A 115 -4.30 10.56 -5.57
N ALA A 116 -3.05 10.10 -5.71
CA ALA A 116 -2.08 10.08 -4.62
C ALA A 116 -1.69 11.52 -4.20
N ALA A 117 -1.43 12.39 -5.18
CA ALA A 117 -1.12 13.81 -4.92
C ALA A 117 -2.29 14.52 -4.21
N ALA A 118 -3.53 14.27 -4.63
CA ALA A 118 -4.73 14.83 -3.99
C ALA A 118 -4.89 14.43 -2.51
N ARG A 119 -4.32 13.28 -2.11
CA ARG A 119 -4.26 12.82 -0.71
C ARG A 119 -3.00 13.27 0.03
N GLY A 120 -2.15 14.11 -0.58
CA GLY A 120 -0.86 14.52 -0.04
C GLY A 120 0.19 13.41 -0.02
N GLN A 121 -0.06 12.28 -0.69
CA GLN A 121 0.84 11.12 -0.74
C GLN A 121 1.87 11.28 -1.86
N PHE A 122 2.70 12.32 -1.77
CA PHE A 122 3.60 12.70 -2.86
C PHE A 122 4.66 11.64 -3.21
N ALA A 123 5.07 10.81 -2.26
CA ALA A 123 5.95 9.68 -2.56
C ALA A 123 5.29 8.66 -3.50
N ASP A 124 4.01 8.34 -3.28
CA ASP A 124 3.24 7.48 -4.19
C ASP A 124 2.97 8.19 -5.53
N ALA A 125 2.68 9.49 -5.49
CA ALA A 125 2.43 10.30 -6.68
C ALA A 125 3.64 10.34 -7.63
N VAL A 126 4.85 10.57 -7.10
CA VAL A 126 6.10 10.53 -7.87
C VAL A 126 6.32 9.15 -8.50
N ARG A 127 6.10 8.07 -7.72
CA ARG A 127 6.28 6.69 -8.20
C ARG A 127 5.32 6.35 -9.34
N GLU A 128 4.04 6.66 -9.20
CA GLU A 128 3.05 6.40 -10.26
C GLU A 128 3.26 7.32 -11.47
N ARG A 129 3.69 8.58 -11.29
CA ARG A 129 3.99 9.49 -12.40
C ARG A 129 5.20 9.03 -13.21
N PHE A 130 6.26 8.54 -12.56
CA PHE A 130 7.41 7.97 -13.27
C PHE A 130 7.02 6.72 -14.06
N ARG A 131 6.18 5.84 -13.49
CA ARG A 131 5.62 4.69 -14.22
C ARG A 131 4.79 5.11 -15.42
N ALA A 132 4.02 6.20 -15.30
CA ALA A 132 3.29 6.78 -16.43
C ALA A 132 4.23 7.29 -17.53
N LEU A 133 5.33 7.93 -17.16
CA LEU A 133 6.35 8.42 -18.08
C LEU A 133 6.98 7.26 -18.87
N VAL A 134 7.47 6.23 -18.18
CA VAL A 134 8.09 5.05 -18.83
C VAL A 134 7.07 4.33 -19.70
N ARG A 135 5.85 4.10 -19.18
CA ARG A 135 4.78 3.45 -19.94
C ARG A 135 4.36 4.26 -21.16
N GLY A 136 4.32 5.59 -21.07
CA GLY A 136 4.00 6.48 -22.19
C GLY A 136 5.07 6.45 -23.29
N LEU A 137 6.34 6.26 -22.92
CA LEU A 137 7.42 6.02 -23.87
C LEU A 137 7.30 4.65 -24.55
N GLU A 138 6.94 3.60 -23.79
CA GLU A 138 6.67 2.26 -24.35
C GLU A 138 5.47 2.26 -25.32
N GLU A 139 4.36 2.90 -24.94
CA GLU A 139 3.14 2.98 -25.75
C GLU A 139 3.35 3.77 -27.05
N ARG A 140 4.36 4.65 -27.09
CA ARG A 140 4.78 5.39 -28.27
C ARG A 140 5.89 4.70 -29.07
N ALA A 141 6.24 3.46 -28.71
CA ALA A 141 7.33 2.69 -29.31
C ALA A 141 8.70 3.38 -29.26
N LEU A 142 8.91 4.27 -28.27
CA LEU A 142 10.22 4.86 -28.00
C LEU A 142 11.06 3.99 -27.07
N LEU A 143 10.42 3.09 -26.34
CA LEU A 143 11.08 2.12 -25.48
C LEU A 143 10.47 0.74 -25.73
N ASP A 144 11.33 -0.26 -25.79
CA ASP A 144 10.85 -1.64 -25.82
C ASP A 144 10.26 -2.06 -24.49
N SER A 145 9.10 -2.72 -24.54
CA SER A 145 8.44 -3.29 -23.36
C SER A 145 9.22 -4.51 -22.85
N ARG A 146 10.12 -4.33 -21.88
CA ARG A 146 10.94 -5.41 -21.30
C ARG A 146 10.77 -5.49 -19.78
N SER A 147 10.62 -6.70 -19.25
CA SER A 147 10.65 -6.90 -17.79
C SER A 147 12.09 -6.77 -17.28
N GLY A 148 12.31 -5.94 -16.27
CA GLY A 148 13.61 -5.82 -15.58
C GLY A 148 14.43 -4.57 -15.90
N ARG A 149 13.94 -3.69 -16.79
CA ARG A 149 14.59 -2.40 -17.06
C ARG A 149 14.55 -1.50 -15.82
N THR A 150 15.69 -0.90 -15.48
CA THR A 150 15.80 0.07 -14.37
C THR A 150 15.35 1.47 -14.79
N ALA A 151 15.13 2.36 -13.82
CA ALA A 151 14.73 3.74 -14.08
C ALA A 151 15.82 4.50 -14.86
N ASP A 152 17.08 4.35 -14.47
CA ASP A 152 18.24 4.94 -15.14
C ASP A 152 18.39 4.44 -16.57
N GLU A 153 18.24 3.13 -16.81
CA GLU A 153 18.28 2.57 -18.16
C GLU A 153 17.16 3.14 -19.05
N ALA A 154 15.94 3.25 -18.52
CA ALA A 154 14.83 3.85 -19.25
C ALA A 154 15.09 5.32 -19.58
N ALA A 155 15.62 6.09 -18.64
CA ALA A 155 15.98 7.49 -18.86
C ALA A 155 17.13 7.66 -19.86
N ALA A 156 18.16 6.82 -19.77
CA ALA A 156 19.29 6.84 -20.70
C ALA A 156 18.84 6.51 -22.13
N GLU A 157 18.10 5.42 -22.32
CA GLU A 157 17.59 5.00 -23.64
C GLU A 157 16.66 6.08 -24.22
N ALA A 158 15.70 6.57 -23.44
CA ALA A 158 14.80 7.63 -23.88
C ALA A 158 15.55 8.94 -24.18
N GLY A 159 16.60 9.25 -23.43
CA GLY A 159 17.45 10.42 -23.64
C GLY A 159 18.21 10.38 -24.96
N THR A 160 18.55 9.20 -25.48
CA THR A 160 19.15 9.09 -26.82
C THR A 160 18.16 9.46 -27.94
N LEU A 161 16.87 9.15 -27.74
CA LEU A 161 15.80 9.45 -28.69
C LEU A 161 15.22 10.87 -28.53
N LEU A 162 15.31 11.43 -27.33
CA LEU A 162 14.81 12.74 -26.93
C LEU A 162 15.94 13.58 -26.32
N PRO A 163 16.96 13.97 -27.10
CA PRO A 163 18.18 14.61 -26.58
C PRO A 163 17.89 15.93 -25.84
N ASN A 164 16.89 16.69 -26.29
CA ASN A 164 16.46 17.94 -25.64
C ASN A 164 15.94 17.73 -24.20
N LEU A 165 15.52 16.50 -23.87
CA LEU A 165 14.97 16.14 -22.56
C LEU A 165 15.88 15.18 -21.79
N ALA A 166 17.07 14.84 -22.30
CA ALA A 166 17.93 13.82 -21.71
C ALA A 166 18.31 14.14 -20.25
N ALA A 167 18.74 15.37 -19.98
CA ALA A 167 19.09 15.80 -18.63
C ALA A 167 17.90 15.74 -17.66
N ASP A 168 16.71 16.13 -18.13
CA ASP A 168 15.50 16.10 -17.31
C ASP A 168 15.01 14.66 -17.07
N LEU A 169 15.15 13.77 -18.06
CA LEU A 169 14.87 12.34 -17.92
C LEU A 169 15.78 11.70 -16.86
N THR A 170 17.08 12.02 -16.88
CA THR A 170 18.01 11.59 -15.84
C THR A 170 17.63 12.15 -14.47
N ALA A 171 17.25 13.43 -14.37
CA ALA A 171 16.78 14.02 -13.12
C ALA A 171 15.49 13.34 -12.61
N GLY A 172 14.57 12.99 -13.52
CA GLY A 172 13.34 12.26 -13.22
C GLY A 172 13.59 10.85 -12.69
N ALA A 173 14.54 10.10 -13.29
CA ALA A 173 14.95 8.78 -12.80
C ALA A 173 15.58 8.88 -11.41
N ARG A 174 16.49 9.83 -11.19
CA ARG A 174 17.08 10.08 -9.86
C ARG A 174 16.03 10.42 -8.80
N LEU A 175 15.08 11.29 -9.12
CA LEU A 175 13.97 11.61 -8.22
C LEU A 175 13.13 10.37 -7.88
N PHE A 176 12.85 9.53 -8.88
CA PHE A 176 12.16 8.27 -8.66
C PHE A 176 12.95 7.34 -7.73
N ASP A 177 14.24 7.15 -7.98
CA ASP A 177 15.08 6.26 -7.19
C ASP A 177 15.27 6.76 -5.76
N ASP A 178 15.48 8.05 -5.58
CA ASP A 178 15.55 8.73 -4.28
C ASP A 178 14.30 8.48 -3.42
N VAL A 179 13.12 8.56 -4.03
CA VAL A 179 11.84 8.36 -3.35
C VAL A 179 11.50 6.88 -3.18
N HIS A 180 11.78 6.05 -4.20
CA HIS A 180 11.37 4.66 -4.21
C HIS A 180 12.32 3.75 -3.43
N TYR A 181 13.62 3.98 -3.58
CA TYR A 181 14.69 3.18 -3.00
C TYR A 181 15.50 3.95 -1.95
N GLY A 182 15.71 5.25 -2.14
CA GLY A 182 16.52 6.11 -1.27
C GLY A 182 15.84 6.56 0.02
N GLY A 183 14.56 6.25 0.20
CA GLY A 183 13.79 6.59 1.42
C GLY A 183 13.54 8.09 1.61
N ARG A 184 13.79 8.92 0.59
CA ARG A 184 13.51 10.35 0.66
C ARG A 184 12.00 10.59 0.62
N PRO A 185 11.47 11.57 1.39
CA PRO A 185 10.06 11.94 1.29
C PRO A 185 9.79 12.49 -0.11
N GLY A 186 8.66 12.08 -0.71
CA GLY A 186 8.17 12.74 -1.91
C GLY A 186 7.66 14.15 -1.56
N THR A 187 7.93 15.12 -2.43
CA THR A 187 7.47 16.51 -2.27
C THR A 187 6.49 16.88 -3.39
N GLU A 188 5.67 17.89 -3.13
CA GLU A 188 4.78 18.44 -4.16
C GLU A 188 5.57 18.98 -5.35
N ASP A 189 6.66 19.70 -5.10
CA ASP A 189 7.52 20.23 -6.16
C ASP A 189 8.13 19.12 -7.01
N GLY A 190 8.59 18.03 -6.38
CA GLY A 190 9.10 16.86 -7.11
C GLY A 190 8.03 16.21 -7.98
N TYR A 191 6.82 16.08 -7.45
CA TYR A 191 5.68 15.58 -8.22
C TYR A 191 5.32 16.49 -9.42
N ARG A 192 5.29 17.81 -9.21
CA ARG A 192 5.02 18.80 -10.27
C ARG A 192 6.09 18.78 -11.35
N ALA A 193 7.37 18.79 -10.97
CA ALA A 193 8.50 18.71 -11.89
C ALA A 193 8.43 17.45 -12.77
N LEU A 194 8.10 16.30 -12.19
CA LEU A 194 7.95 15.05 -12.93
C LEU A 194 6.71 15.04 -13.83
N THR A 195 5.63 15.70 -13.41
CA THR A 195 4.42 15.90 -14.22
C THR A 195 4.71 16.78 -15.44
N ASP A 196 5.45 17.87 -15.26
CA ASP A 196 5.86 18.76 -16.35
C ASP A 196 6.80 18.07 -17.31
N LEU A 197 7.74 17.27 -16.81
CA LEU A 197 8.58 16.42 -17.64
C LEU A 197 7.75 15.45 -18.49
N GLU A 198 6.82 14.70 -17.89
CA GLU A 198 5.99 13.75 -18.63
C GLU A 198 5.13 14.45 -19.70
N ASN A 199 4.60 15.63 -19.40
CA ASN A 199 3.88 16.45 -20.36
C ASN A 199 4.74 16.90 -21.55
N ARG A 200 5.99 17.31 -21.29
CA ARG A 200 6.96 17.67 -22.35
C ARG A 200 7.33 16.46 -23.18
N VAL A 201 7.68 15.34 -22.55
CA VAL A 201 7.97 14.07 -23.23
C VAL A 201 6.84 13.70 -24.18
N ARG A 202 5.58 13.80 -23.75
CA ARG A 202 4.41 13.46 -24.58
C ARG A 202 4.27 14.32 -25.84
N ARG A 203 4.74 15.57 -25.81
CA ARG A 203 4.67 16.52 -26.93
C ARG A 203 5.91 16.47 -27.82
N GLU A 204 7.05 16.08 -27.27
CA GLU A 204 8.33 16.04 -27.97
C GLU A 204 8.31 14.98 -29.07
N ARG A 205 8.82 15.33 -30.25
CA ARG A 205 9.03 14.38 -31.34
C ARG A 205 10.43 13.75 -31.21
N PRO A 206 10.56 12.43 -31.43
CA PRO A 206 11.87 11.79 -31.45
C PRO A 206 12.78 12.42 -32.49
N ALA A 207 14.07 12.55 -32.17
CA ALA A 207 15.07 12.84 -33.19
C ALA A 207 15.08 11.67 -34.19
N LEU A 208 14.98 11.97 -35.48
CA LEU A 208 15.16 10.97 -36.52
C LEU A 208 16.63 10.52 -36.46
N VAL A 209 16.88 9.35 -35.90
CA VAL A 209 18.16 8.67 -36.07
C VAL A 209 18.20 8.24 -37.53
N GLY A 210 18.97 8.97 -38.34
CA GLY A 210 19.15 8.67 -39.76
C GLY A 210 19.68 7.25 -39.94
N ALA A 211 19.02 6.51 -40.84
CA ALA A 211 19.39 5.16 -41.26
C ALA A 211 20.71 5.13 -42.04
#